data_AF-A0A8T5BAI1-F1
#
_entry.id   AF-A0A8T5BAI1-F1
#
_cell.length_a   1.000
_cell.length_b   1.000
_cell.length_c   1.000
_cell.angle_alpha   90.00
_cell.angle_beta   90.00
_cell.angle_gamma   90.00
#
_symmetry.space_group_name_H-M   'P 1'
#
loop_
_entity.id
_entity.type
_entity.pdbx_description
1 polymer ?
#
loop_
_entity_poly.entity_id
_entity_poly.type
_entity_poly.pdbx_seq_one_letter_code
_entity_poly.pdbx_strand_id
1 'polypeptide(L)'
;MGGPTDGIHYKEIEEKFGRIAWLVDYGGRPVGSATDDSGLKHMLCKAIIRKGGKPDCEDWAEVWKEDMDLRMFMGLVANSFHKIFVMGVPPREAGRGNQVSNTSCMCISPVGILNPCDPRQAALDAYYLSQILHSDFPRMAQWRLPQLLLKPLTLKPPLTPL
;
A
#
# COMPACT_ATOMS: atom_id res chain seq x y z
N MET A 1 6.32 -12.36 -0.64
CA MET A 1 7.66 -12.96 -0.85
C MET A 1 8.74 -12.27 -0.02
N GLY A 2 8.75 -10.94 0.11
CA GLY A 2 9.82 -10.24 0.86
C GLY A 2 9.73 -10.27 2.39
N GLY A 3 8.55 -10.53 2.97
CA GLY A 3 8.34 -10.50 4.42
C GLY A 3 9.34 -11.32 5.27
N PRO A 4 9.63 -12.58 4.91
CA PRO A 4 10.62 -13.41 5.62
C PRO A 4 12.05 -12.86 5.68
N THR A 5 12.40 -11.97 4.75
CA THR A 5 13.74 -11.40 4.63
C THR A 5 13.78 -9.92 4.97
N ASP A 6 12.69 -9.36 5.46
CA ASP A 6 12.62 -7.94 5.78
C ASP A 6 13.59 -7.59 6.90
N GLY A 7 14.31 -6.47 6.73
CA GLY A 7 15.37 -6.04 7.65
C GLY A 7 16.68 -6.86 7.62
N ILE A 8 16.81 -7.91 6.79
CA ILE A 8 18.04 -8.70 6.67
C ILE A 8 18.95 -8.10 5.59
N HIS A 9 20.26 -8.01 5.86
CA HIS A 9 21.23 -7.54 4.87
C HIS A 9 21.33 -8.51 3.68
N TYR A 10 21.42 -7.99 2.44
CA TYR A 10 21.34 -8.82 1.23
C TYR A 10 22.36 -9.97 1.17
N LYS A 11 23.58 -9.75 1.69
CA LYS A 11 24.61 -10.81 1.78
C LYS A 11 24.20 -11.96 2.69
N GLU A 12 23.55 -11.66 3.81
CA GLU A 12 23.05 -12.70 4.71
C GLU A 12 21.86 -13.45 4.08
N ILE A 13 21.05 -12.77 3.26
CA ILE A 13 19.99 -13.44 2.51
C ILE A 13 20.60 -14.42 1.51
N GLU A 14 21.63 -14.00 0.77
CA GLU A 14 22.34 -14.85 -0.18
C GLU A 14 23.02 -16.04 0.52
N GLU A 15 23.65 -15.81 1.68
CA GLU A 15 24.27 -16.89 2.47
C GLU A 15 23.24 -17.87 3.05
N LYS A 16 22.11 -17.39 3.59
CA LYS A 16 21.12 -18.23 4.28
C LYS A 16 20.14 -18.91 3.32
N PHE A 17 19.74 -18.23 2.26
CA PHE A 17 18.67 -18.66 1.36
C PHE A 17 19.12 -18.81 -0.10
N GLY A 18 20.30 -18.34 -0.47
CA GLY A 18 20.71 -18.21 -1.86
C GLY A 18 19.74 -17.32 -2.63
N ARG A 19 19.26 -17.82 -3.77
CA ARG A 19 18.22 -17.15 -4.56
C ARG A 19 16.83 -17.60 -4.11
N ILE A 20 16.06 -16.67 -3.55
CA ILE A 20 14.64 -16.89 -3.22
C ILE A 20 13.81 -16.87 -4.50
N ALA A 21 13.38 -18.06 -4.95
CA ALA A 21 12.51 -18.24 -6.11
C ALA A 21 11.08 -18.67 -5.74
N TRP A 22 10.84 -18.99 -4.47
CA TRP A 22 9.59 -19.55 -3.96
C TRP A 22 9.20 -18.87 -2.65
N LEU A 23 7.95 -19.07 -2.21
CA LEU A 23 7.54 -18.65 -0.88
C LEU A 23 8.28 -19.48 0.16
N VAL A 24 8.90 -18.79 1.12
CA VAL A 24 9.65 -19.41 2.21
C VAL A 24 8.92 -19.22 3.54
N ASP A 25 9.33 -19.98 4.55
CA ASP A 25 8.77 -19.87 5.90
C ASP A 25 8.90 -18.45 6.45
N TYR A 26 7.86 -17.98 7.14
CA TYR A 26 7.81 -16.64 7.70
C TYR A 26 7.80 -16.67 9.23
N GLY A 27 8.81 -17.30 9.82
CA GLY A 27 9.08 -17.21 11.25
C GLY A 27 7.91 -17.67 12.11
N GLY A 28 7.30 -18.80 11.75
CA GLY A 28 6.13 -19.36 12.45
C GLY A 28 4.77 -18.89 11.94
N ARG A 29 4.71 -18.04 10.92
CA ARG A 29 3.47 -17.77 10.15
C ARG A 29 3.37 -18.73 8.97
N PRO A 30 2.15 -19.13 8.54
CA PRO A 30 1.96 -19.95 7.36
C PRO A 30 2.68 -19.37 6.12
N VAL A 31 3.29 -20.24 5.32
CA VAL A 31 3.91 -19.85 4.05
C VAL A 31 2.88 -19.13 3.18
N GLY A 32 3.27 -17.98 2.61
CA GLY A 32 2.36 -17.12 1.84
C GLY A 32 1.56 -16.12 2.66
N SER A 33 1.74 -16.08 3.99
CA SER A 33 1.17 -15.03 4.83
C SER A 33 1.59 -13.64 4.34
N ALA A 34 0.64 -12.72 4.36
CA ALA A 34 0.85 -11.33 3.99
C ALA A 34 1.31 -10.48 5.17
N THR A 35 1.78 -9.27 4.85
CA THR A 35 2.24 -8.25 5.80
C THR A 35 1.22 -7.12 5.93
N ASP A 36 1.55 -6.13 6.74
CA ASP A 36 0.84 -4.87 6.89
C ASP A 36 0.62 -4.13 5.55
N ASP A 37 1.52 -4.28 4.56
CA ASP A 37 1.34 -3.78 3.19
C ASP A 37 0.00 -4.22 2.58
N SER A 38 -0.32 -5.50 2.76
CA SER A 38 -1.53 -6.10 2.19
C SER A 38 -2.74 -5.78 3.05
N GLY A 39 -2.58 -5.68 4.37
CA GLY A 39 -3.62 -5.20 5.28
C GLY A 39 -4.12 -3.81 4.90
N LEU A 40 -3.21 -2.83 4.76
CA LEU A 40 -3.55 -1.46 4.35
C LEU A 40 -4.19 -1.41 2.96
N LYS A 41 -3.67 -2.20 2.02
CA LYS A 41 -4.23 -2.31 0.67
C LYS A 41 -5.65 -2.85 0.67
N HIS A 42 -5.92 -3.90 1.44
CA HIS A 42 -7.26 -4.48 1.52
C HIS A 42 -8.25 -3.55 2.20
N MET A 43 -7.84 -2.81 3.22
CA MET A 43 -8.68 -1.75 3.79
C MET A 43 -8.99 -0.66 2.76
N LEU A 44 -8.02 -0.27 1.92
CA LEU A 44 -8.29 0.66 0.81
C LEU A 44 -9.27 0.07 -0.21
N CYS A 45 -9.11 -1.20 -0.60
CA CYS A 45 -10.07 -1.89 -1.47
C CYS A 45 -11.48 -1.90 -0.86
N LYS A 46 -11.61 -2.13 0.44
CA LYS A 46 -12.91 -2.09 1.14
C LYS A 46 -13.52 -0.68 1.09
N ALA A 47 -12.73 0.38 1.27
CA ALA A 47 -13.21 1.76 1.13
C ALA A 47 -13.72 2.05 -0.30
N ILE A 48 -12.96 1.62 -1.31
CA ILE A 48 -13.32 1.73 -2.73
C ILE A 48 -14.67 1.05 -3.01
N ILE A 49 -14.81 -0.22 -2.59
CA ILE A 49 -16.02 -1.02 -2.81
C ILE A 49 -17.22 -0.38 -2.11
N ARG A 50 -17.04 0.11 -0.87
CA ARG A 50 -18.11 0.76 -0.10
C ARG A 50 -18.62 2.04 -0.74
N LYS A 51 -17.71 2.89 -1.24
CA LYS A 51 -18.10 4.13 -1.92
C LYS A 51 -18.64 3.89 -3.33
N GLY A 52 -18.35 2.74 -3.93
CA GLY A 52 -18.68 2.45 -5.33
C GLY A 52 -17.87 3.29 -6.31
N GLY A 53 -16.65 3.69 -5.93
CA GLY A 53 -15.84 4.62 -6.73
C GLY A 53 -14.58 5.09 -6.01
N LYS A 54 -14.30 6.39 -6.07
CA LYS A 54 -13.08 7.00 -5.56
C LYS A 54 -13.21 7.39 -4.08
N PRO A 55 -12.54 6.71 -3.14
CA PRO A 55 -12.53 7.11 -1.75
C PRO A 55 -11.67 8.35 -1.52
N ASP A 56 -12.03 9.12 -0.51
CA ASP A 56 -11.20 10.15 0.11
C ASP A 56 -10.56 9.62 1.40
N CYS A 57 -9.87 10.49 2.15
CA CYS A 57 -9.20 10.09 3.38
C CYS A 57 -10.20 9.70 4.46
N GLU A 58 -11.37 10.33 4.45
CA GLU A 58 -12.44 10.15 5.42
C GLU A 58 -13.09 8.78 5.25
N ASP A 59 -13.42 8.38 4.01
CA ASP A 59 -13.94 7.03 3.73
C ASP A 59 -12.95 5.94 4.17
N TRP A 60 -11.66 6.17 3.94
CA TRP A 60 -10.63 5.20 4.28
C TRP A 60 -10.40 5.12 5.78
N ALA A 61 -10.48 6.26 6.49
CA ALA A 61 -10.44 6.32 7.94
C ALA A 61 -11.61 5.54 8.57
N GLU A 62 -12.83 5.64 8.04
CA GLU A 62 -13.95 4.84 8.55
C GLU A 62 -13.67 3.33 8.46
N VAL A 63 -13.02 2.87 7.39
CA VAL A 63 -12.58 1.47 7.31
C VAL A 63 -11.48 1.15 8.33
N TRP A 64 -10.53 2.05 8.56
CA TRP A 64 -9.50 1.85 9.59
C TRP A 64 -10.13 1.71 10.98
N LYS A 65 -11.12 2.53 11.30
CA LYS A 65 -11.82 2.48 12.59
C LYS A 65 -12.45 1.11 12.88
N GLU A 66 -12.94 0.44 11.84
CA GLU A 66 -13.57 -0.87 11.96
C GLU A 66 -12.57 -2.03 11.97
N ASP A 67 -11.59 -1.99 11.06
CA ASP A 67 -10.80 -3.18 10.70
C ASP A 67 -9.36 -3.13 11.19
N MET A 68 -8.86 -1.97 11.62
CA MET A 68 -7.45 -1.81 11.93
C MET A 68 -7.07 -2.53 13.23
N ASP A 69 -6.24 -3.57 13.11
CA ASP A 69 -5.54 -4.15 14.23
C ASP A 69 -4.20 -3.43 14.44
N LEU A 70 -4.15 -2.51 15.42
CA LEU A 70 -2.94 -1.75 15.72
C LEU A 70 -1.74 -2.61 16.12
N ARG A 71 -1.92 -3.89 16.51
CA ARG A 71 -0.79 -4.79 16.80
C ARG A 71 -0.04 -5.21 15.52
N MET A 72 -0.68 -5.06 14.36
CA MET A 72 -0.08 -5.34 13.05
C MET A 72 0.78 -4.18 12.54
N PHE A 73 0.50 -2.95 12.99
CA PHE A 73 1.07 -1.75 12.42
C PHE A 73 1.95 -1.02 13.43
N MET A 74 3.21 -0.75 13.07
CA MET A 74 4.17 -0.06 13.93
C MET A 74 4.46 1.35 13.42
N GLY A 75 4.85 2.24 14.34
CA GLY A 75 5.33 3.59 14.01
C GLY A 75 4.25 4.51 13.44
N LEU A 76 4.33 4.82 12.15
CA LEU A 76 3.58 5.93 11.54
C LEU A 76 2.08 5.66 11.34
N VAL A 77 1.69 4.41 11.03
CA VAL A 77 0.27 4.07 10.81
C VAL A 77 -0.48 4.17 12.14
N ALA A 78 0.10 3.64 13.21
CA ALA A 78 -0.42 3.80 14.56
C ALA A 78 -0.49 5.28 14.97
N ASN A 79 0.53 6.08 14.64
CA ASN A 79 0.51 7.52 14.90
C ASN A 79 -0.63 8.23 14.16
N SER A 80 -0.83 7.93 12.86
CA SER A 80 -1.96 8.45 12.09
C SER A 80 -3.30 8.02 12.69
N PHE A 81 -3.44 6.76 13.08
CA PHE A 81 -4.65 6.26 13.72
C PHE A 81 -4.96 7.03 15.01
N HIS A 82 -3.97 7.21 15.89
CA HIS A 82 -4.16 7.96 17.13
C HIS A 82 -4.46 9.44 16.88
N LYS A 83 -3.82 10.07 15.88
CA LYS A 83 -4.17 11.43 15.46
C LYS A 83 -5.63 11.56 15.08
N ILE A 84 -6.15 10.63 14.29
CA ILE A 84 -7.53 10.68 13.80
C ILE A 84 -8.51 10.39 14.93
N PHE A 85 -8.36 9.26 15.61
CA PHE A 85 -9.40 8.73 16.49
C PHE A 85 -9.26 9.11 17.96
N VAL A 86 -8.07 9.55 18.39
CA VAL A 86 -7.83 9.98 19.78
C VAL A 86 -7.73 11.50 19.87
N MET A 87 -7.04 12.15 18.92
CA MET A 87 -6.82 13.60 18.95
C MET A 87 -7.80 14.41 18.08
N GLY A 88 -8.65 13.74 17.29
CA GLY A 88 -9.64 14.41 16.44
C GLY A 88 -9.03 15.18 15.26
N VAL A 89 -7.80 14.84 14.85
CA VAL A 89 -7.16 15.45 13.68
C VAL A 89 -7.88 14.96 12.42
N PRO A 90 -8.22 15.86 11.47
CA PRO A 90 -8.82 15.45 10.20
C PRO A 90 -7.96 14.37 9.50
N PRO A 91 -8.55 13.31 8.93
CA PRO A 91 -7.80 12.24 8.25
C PRO A 91 -6.78 12.75 7.24
N ARG A 92 -7.14 13.75 6.43
CA ARG A 92 -6.25 14.40 5.46
C ARG A 92 -5.03 15.11 6.07
N GLU A 93 -5.01 15.38 7.37
CA GLU A 93 -3.90 16.05 8.07
C GLU A 93 -3.11 15.10 8.98
N ALA A 94 -3.59 13.88 9.17
CA ALA A 94 -3.00 12.90 10.09
C ALA A 94 -1.56 12.53 9.71
N GLY A 95 -1.21 12.60 8.42
CA GLY A 95 0.15 12.36 7.93
C GLY A 95 1.17 13.45 8.29
N ARG A 96 0.76 14.56 8.92
CA ARG A 96 1.65 15.70 9.20
C ARG A 96 2.62 15.37 10.32
N GLY A 97 3.91 15.58 10.08
CA GLY A 97 4.97 15.23 11.03
C GLY A 97 5.16 13.72 11.23
N ASN A 98 4.59 12.87 10.36
CA ASN A 98 4.94 11.45 10.35
C ASN A 98 6.33 11.23 9.74
N GLN A 99 6.98 10.14 10.16
CA GLN A 99 8.22 9.68 9.56
C GLN A 99 8.05 9.47 8.05
N VAL A 100 9.02 9.94 7.28
CA VAL A 100 9.08 9.68 5.84
C VAL A 100 9.40 8.20 5.59
N SER A 101 8.49 7.50 4.93
CA SER A 101 8.62 6.06 4.63
C SER A 101 7.95 5.69 3.30
N ASN A 102 8.00 4.41 2.93
CA ASN A 102 7.33 3.86 1.74
C ASN A 102 5.88 3.40 1.99
N THR A 103 5.30 3.59 3.18
CA THR A 103 4.00 3.00 3.56
C THR A 103 2.82 3.45 2.69
N SER A 104 2.78 4.70 2.22
CA SER A 104 1.73 5.10 1.27
C SER A 104 1.92 4.42 -0.09
N CYS A 105 3.15 4.11 -0.49
CA CYS A 105 3.46 3.53 -1.79
C CYS A 105 3.11 2.05 -1.88
N MET A 106 3.20 1.31 -0.78
CA MET A 106 2.91 -0.14 -0.76
C MET A 106 1.42 -0.46 -0.91
N CYS A 107 0.54 0.43 -0.44
CA CYS A 107 -0.91 0.22 -0.45
C CYS A 107 -1.65 0.86 -1.64
N ILE A 108 -1.01 1.72 -2.44
CA ILE A 108 -1.72 2.58 -3.43
C ILE A 108 -2.11 1.91 -4.75
N SER A 109 -1.71 0.65 -4.99
CA SER A 109 -2.00 -0.04 -6.25
C SER A 109 -3.48 -0.06 -6.65
N PRO A 110 -4.48 -0.13 -5.74
CA PRO A 110 -5.90 -0.05 -6.12
C PRO A 110 -6.28 1.27 -6.82
N VAL A 111 -5.62 2.39 -6.51
CA VAL A 111 -5.90 3.69 -7.15
C VAL A 111 -5.54 3.68 -8.63
N GLY A 112 -4.45 2.98 -9.00
CA GLY A 112 -4.08 2.79 -10.40
C GLY A 112 -5.10 1.96 -11.17
N ILE A 113 -5.69 0.95 -10.52
CA ILE A 113 -6.75 0.12 -11.10
C ILE A 113 -8.04 0.94 -11.33
N LEU A 114 -8.36 1.85 -10.41
CA LEU A 114 -9.51 2.75 -10.54
C LEU A 114 -9.39 3.80 -11.66
N ASN A 115 -8.16 4.09 -12.09
CA ASN A 115 -7.87 5.12 -13.08
C ASN A 115 -7.15 4.50 -14.31
N PRO A 116 -7.80 3.56 -15.02
CA PRO A 116 -7.18 2.88 -16.15
C PRO A 116 -6.86 3.89 -17.25
N CYS A 117 -5.61 3.87 -17.74
CA CYS A 117 -5.11 4.78 -18.77
C CYS A 117 -5.19 6.29 -18.44
N ASP A 118 -5.46 6.66 -17.18
CA ASP A 118 -5.42 8.05 -16.70
C ASP A 118 -4.36 8.22 -15.61
N PRO A 119 -3.08 8.34 -16.01
CA PRO A 119 -1.98 8.43 -15.06
C PRO A 119 -1.99 9.75 -14.27
N ARG A 120 -2.57 10.81 -14.82
CA ARG A 120 -2.67 12.11 -14.17
C ARG A 120 -3.67 12.05 -13.03
N GLN A 121 -4.86 11.53 -13.29
CA GLN A 121 -5.87 11.39 -12.25
C GLN A 121 -5.46 10.37 -11.19
N ALA A 122 -4.84 9.26 -11.60
CA ALA A 122 -4.27 8.29 -10.65
C ALA A 122 -3.24 8.94 -9.71
N ALA A 123 -2.44 9.88 -10.21
CA ALA A 123 -1.46 10.60 -9.40
C ALA A 123 -2.11 11.59 -8.41
N LEU A 124 -3.17 12.28 -8.82
CA LEU A 124 -3.93 13.16 -7.93
C LEU A 124 -4.63 12.37 -6.83
N ASP A 125 -5.35 11.30 -7.18
CA ASP A 125 -6.05 10.44 -6.22
C ASP A 125 -5.05 9.82 -5.22
N ALA A 126 -3.89 9.35 -5.73
CA ALA A 126 -2.84 8.80 -4.90
C ALA A 126 -2.23 9.84 -3.95
N TYR A 127 -1.99 11.05 -4.43
CA TYR A 127 -1.54 12.17 -3.61
C TYR A 127 -2.54 12.44 -2.49
N TYR A 128 -3.83 12.58 -2.82
CA TYR A 128 -4.86 12.92 -1.84
C TYR A 128 -4.98 11.87 -0.74
N LEU A 129 -5.09 10.59 -1.12
CA LEU A 129 -5.20 9.48 -0.17
C LEU A 129 -3.93 9.28 0.66
N SER A 130 -2.76 9.57 0.10
CA SER A 130 -1.50 9.40 0.84
C SER A 130 -1.38 10.33 2.05
N GLN A 131 -2.11 11.45 2.07
CA GLN A 131 -2.03 12.45 3.14
C GLN A 131 -2.45 11.92 4.52
N ILE A 132 -3.25 10.86 4.59
CA ILE A 132 -3.57 10.19 5.86
C ILE A 132 -2.34 9.59 6.54
N LEU A 133 -1.29 9.29 5.77
CA LEU A 133 -0.03 8.71 6.24
C LEU A 133 1.15 9.68 6.09
N HIS A 134 1.20 10.45 5.01
CA HIS A 134 2.28 11.39 4.69
C HIS A 134 1.71 12.65 4.00
N SER A 135 1.53 13.75 4.73
CA SER A 135 0.95 15.00 4.19
C SER A 135 1.98 16.04 3.76
N ASP A 136 3.17 16.06 4.36
CA ASP A 136 4.15 17.14 4.13
C ASP A 136 5.06 16.89 2.92
N PHE A 137 5.22 15.62 2.52
CA PHE A 137 6.09 15.21 1.39
C PHE A 137 5.56 13.95 0.65
N PRO A 138 4.33 13.96 0.07
CA PRO A 138 3.79 12.81 -0.66
C PRO A 138 4.47 12.51 -2.01
N ARG A 139 5.62 13.13 -2.31
CA ARG A 139 6.38 12.91 -3.56
C ARG A 139 6.64 11.43 -3.86
N MET A 140 6.80 10.57 -2.85
CA MET A 140 7.04 9.14 -3.08
C MET A 140 5.87 8.44 -3.77
N ALA A 141 4.62 8.76 -3.42
CA ALA A 141 3.45 8.19 -4.12
C ALA A 141 3.44 8.63 -5.59
N GLN A 142 3.72 9.92 -5.84
CA GLN A 142 3.79 10.49 -7.19
C GLN A 142 4.92 9.87 -8.05
N TRP A 143 6.09 9.56 -7.47
CA TRP A 143 7.22 8.95 -8.19
C TRP A 143 7.00 7.48 -8.58
N ARG A 144 6.12 6.74 -7.89
CA ARG A 144 5.87 5.32 -8.19
C ARG A 144 4.81 5.07 -9.26
N LEU A 145 3.97 6.05 -9.56
CA LEU A 145 2.99 5.94 -10.66
C LEU A 145 3.64 5.61 -12.01
N PRO A 146 4.73 6.28 -12.43
CA PRO A 146 5.46 5.88 -13.63
C PRO A 146 5.89 4.40 -13.62
N GLN A 147 6.27 3.82 -12.47
CA GLN A 147 6.72 2.41 -12.40
C GLN A 147 5.55 1.40 -12.40
N LEU A 148 4.39 1.77 -11.85
CA LEU A 148 3.16 0.97 -11.92
C LEU A 148 2.54 0.97 -13.33
N LEU A 149 2.79 2.01 -14.12
CA LEU A 149 2.29 2.20 -15.48
C LEU A 149 3.22 1.64 -16.59
N LEU A 150 4.45 1.22 -16.24
CA LEU A 150 5.47 0.77 -17.19
C LEU A 150 5.39 -0.72 -17.58
N LYS A 151 4.30 -1.44 -17.25
CA LYS A 151 4.03 -2.74 -17.87
C LYS A 151 2.98 -2.58 -18.97
N PRO A 152 3.36 -2.45 -20.26
CA PRO A 152 2.44 -2.81 -21.31
C PRO A 152 2.06 -4.28 -21.10
N LEU A 153 0.77 -4.54 -20.88
CA LEU A 153 0.23 -5.89 -21.04
C LEU A 153 0.51 -6.31 -22.49
N THR A 154 1.57 -7.09 -22.70
CA THR A 154 1.77 -7.85 -23.92
C THR A 154 0.75 -8.99 -23.92
N LEU A 155 -0.50 -8.64 -24.24
CA LEU A 155 -1.52 -9.61 -24.63
C LEU A 155 -1.00 -10.30 -25.90
N LYS A 156 -0.60 -11.58 -25.78
CA LYS A 156 -0.35 -12.42 -26.96
C LYS A 156 -1.62 -12.41 -27.82
N PRO A 157 -1.51 -12.24 -29.15
CA PRO A 157 -2.67 -12.35 -30.02
C PRO A 157 -3.27 -13.76 -29.94
N PRO A 158 -4.60 -13.90 -30.08
CA PRO A 158 -5.26 -15.20 -30.06
C PRO A 158 -4.74 -16.06 -31.22
N LEU A 159 -4.41 -17.31 -30.93
CA LEU A 159 -4.08 -18.33 -31.93
C LEU A 159 -5.28 -18.49 -32.87
N THR A 160 -5.07 -18.23 -34.16
CA THR A 160 -6.04 -18.59 -35.21
C THR A 160 -6.16 -20.11 -35.28
N PRO A 161 -7.38 -20.68 -35.30
CA PRO A 161 -7.57 -22.10 -35.51
C PRO A 161 -7.20 -22.47 -36.96
N LEU A 162 -6.40 -23.53 -37.10
CA LEU A 162 -6.18 -24.26 -38.37
C LEU A 162 -7.34 -25.21 -38.65
#